data_AF-A0A127SKJ1-F1
#
_entry.id   AF-A0A127SKJ1-F1
#
_cell.length_a   1.000
_cell.length_b   1.000
_cell.length_c   1.000
_cell.angle_alpha   90.00
_cell.angle_beta   90.00
_cell.angle_gamma   90.00
#
_symmetry.space_group_name_H-M   'P 1'
#
loop_
_entity.id
_entity.type
_entity.pdbx_description
1 polymer ?
#
loop_
_entity_poly.entity_id
_entity_poly.type
_entity_poly.pdbx_seq_one_letter_code
_entity_poly.pdbx_strand_id
1 'polypeptide(L)'
;MFSKLFFCLIFLAALTPLYSQEPLAQQLKSIIENKKATVGIAVLYNGKILVTVNDKAGYPMMSTFKFPLALAVLERLDKQGLPLETELFISKPDLHPDT
;
A
#
# COMPACT_ATOMS: atom_id res chain seq x y z
N MET A 1 0.59 -54.96 20.53
CA MET A 1 0.33 -54.26 19.25
C MET A 1 -0.20 -52.83 19.41
N PHE A 2 -0.87 -52.47 20.51
CA PHE A 2 -1.43 -51.13 20.74
C PHE A 2 -0.41 -49.98 20.86
N SER A 3 0.78 -50.24 21.42
CA SER A 3 1.83 -49.20 21.58
C SER A 3 2.39 -48.68 20.24
N LYS A 4 2.49 -49.53 19.20
CA LYS A 4 2.96 -49.12 17.86
C LYS A 4 1.92 -48.28 17.11
N LEU A 5 0.63 -48.59 17.32
CA LEU A 5 -0.47 -47.83 16.72
C LEU A 5 -0.57 -46.43 17.35
N PHE A 6 -0.36 -46.32 18.66
CA PHE A 6 -0.33 -45.05 19.38
C PHE A 6 0.83 -44.15 18.91
N PHE A 7 2.02 -44.73 18.71
CA PHE A 7 3.19 -43.99 18.21
C PHE A 7 2.98 -43.52 16.75
N CYS A 8 2.31 -44.32 15.92
CA CYS A 8 1.96 -43.95 14.55
C CYS A 8 0.95 -42.80 14.49
N LEU A 9 -0.03 -42.77 15.41
CA LEU A 9 -1.05 -41.71 15.47
C LEU A 9 -0.45 -40.36 15.89
N ILE A 10 0.52 -40.35 16.80
CA ILE A 10 1.24 -39.13 17.23
C ILE A 10 2.09 -38.58 16.08
N PHE A 11 2.76 -39.46 15.32
CA PHE A 11 3.57 -39.06 14.17
C PHE A 11 2.71 -38.48 13.03
N LEU A 12 1.49 -39.00 12.84
CA LEU A 12 0.55 -38.50 11.83
C LEU A 12 -0.07 -37.14 12.19
N ALA A 13 -0.30 -36.87 13.49
CA ALA A 13 -0.77 -35.57 13.97
C ALA A 13 0.31 -34.48 13.84
N ALA A 14 1.60 -34.83 13.99
CA ALA A 14 2.73 -33.91 13.87
C ALA A 14 3.01 -33.46 12.41
N LEU A 15 2.44 -34.14 11.41
CA LEU A 15 2.59 -33.82 9.98
C LEU A 15 1.52 -32.86 9.46
N THR A 16 0.56 -32.45 10.30
CA THR A 16 -0.40 -31.42 9.90
C THR A 16 0.32 -30.08 9.89
N PRO A 17 0.42 -29.38 8.74
CA PRO A 17 0.89 -28.01 8.76
C PRO A 17 -0.12 -27.21 9.59
N LEU A 18 0.34 -26.65 10.69
CA LEU A 18 -0.37 -25.55 11.34
C LEU A 18 -0.49 -24.48 10.25
N TYR A 19 -1.70 -24.28 9.70
CA TYR A 19 -1.98 -23.13 8.84
C TYR A 19 -1.90 -21.88 9.73
N SER A 20 -0.67 -21.46 10.02
CA SER A 20 -0.38 -20.12 10.48
C SER A 20 -0.86 -19.20 9.36
N GLN A 21 -1.65 -18.17 9.68
CA GLN A 21 -1.96 -17.16 8.68
C GLN A 21 -0.64 -16.66 8.09
N GLU A 22 -0.48 -16.80 6.77
CA GLU A 22 0.69 -16.26 6.08
C GLU A 22 0.82 -14.79 6.42
N PRO A 23 1.98 -14.31 6.93
CA PRO A 23 2.16 -12.92 7.27
C PRO A 23 1.78 -12.03 6.08
N LEU A 24 1.07 -10.91 6.33
CA LEU A 24 0.59 -9.99 5.30
C LEU A 24 1.65 -9.65 4.23
N ALA A 25 2.91 -9.48 4.65
CA ALA A 25 4.03 -9.24 3.75
C ALA A 25 4.25 -10.38 2.73
N GLN A 26 4.11 -11.64 3.14
CA GLN A 26 4.27 -12.80 2.28
C GLN A 26 3.11 -12.92 1.28
N GLN A 27 1.89 -12.65 1.72
CA GLN A 27 0.71 -12.60 0.84
C GLN A 27 0.88 -11.53 -0.25
N LEU A 28 1.28 -10.32 0.14
CA LEU A 28 1.51 -9.20 -0.79
C LEU A 28 2.65 -9.51 -1.77
N LYS A 29 3.75 -10.13 -1.31
CA LYS A 29 4.84 -10.58 -2.19
C LYS A 29 4.37 -11.62 -3.21
N SER A 30 3.59 -12.61 -2.79
CA SER A 30 3.07 -13.65 -3.69
C SER A 30 2.16 -13.08 -4.78
N ILE A 31 1.34 -12.07 -4.46
CA ILE A 31 0.46 -11.41 -5.43
C ILE A 31 1.26 -10.73 -6.56
N ILE A 32 2.42 -10.14 -6.23
CA ILE A 32 3.22 -9.36 -7.19
C ILE A 32 4.30 -10.16 -7.90
N GLU A 33 4.68 -11.33 -7.39
CA GLU A 33 5.84 -12.13 -7.86
C GLU A 33 5.84 -12.40 -9.37
N ASN A 34 4.67 -12.68 -9.95
CA ASN A 34 4.53 -13.04 -11.36
C ASN A 34 4.09 -11.87 -12.26
N LYS A 35 4.19 -10.63 -11.78
CA LYS A 35 3.85 -9.44 -12.57
C LYS A 35 5.09 -8.92 -13.31
N LYS A 36 4.93 -8.61 -14.60
CA LYS A 36 5.98 -7.99 -15.43
C LYS A 36 6.10 -6.49 -15.12
N ALA A 37 6.33 -6.14 -13.86
CA ALA A 37 6.46 -4.77 -13.37
C ALA A 37 7.17 -4.74 -12.01
N THR A 38 7.82 -3.63 -11.70
CA THR A 38 8.29 -3.35 -10.34
C THR A 38 7.14 -2.78 -9.52
N VAL A 39 6.68 -3.51 -8.51
CA VAL A 39 5.58 -3.06 -7.63
C VAL A 39 6.14 -2.71 -6.26
N GLY A 40 5.94 -1.45 -5.85
CA GLY A 40 6.21 -0.97 -4.50
C GLY A 40 4.96 -1.04 -3.64
N ILE A 41 5.10 -1.47 -2.38
CA ILE A 41 3.99 -1.54 -1.42
C ILE A 41 4.47 -0.99 -0.10
N ALA A 42 3.69 -0.09 0.50
CA ALA A 42 3.84 0.34 1.89
C ALA A 42 2.48 0.28 2.58
N VAL A 43 2.38 -0.46 3.68
CA VAL A 43 1.16 -0.54 4.50
C VAL A 43 1.44 0.10 5.85
N LEU A 44 0.67 1.15 6.14
CA LEU A 44 0.72 1.86 7.42
C LEU A 44 -0.56 1.57 8.19
N TYR A 45 -0.42 1.23 9.47
CA TYR A 45 -1.54 1.02 10.38
C TYR A 45 -1.22 1.64 11.74
N ASN A 46 -2.12 2.46 12.26
CA ASN A 46 -1.95 3.19 13.53
C ASN A 46 -0.61 3.93 13.63
N GLY A 47 -0.23 4.64 12.56
CA GLY A 47 1.01 5.43 12.50
C GLY A 47 2.31 4.61 12.42
N LYS A 48 2.22 3.28 12.29
CA LYS A 48 3.39 2.40 12.17
C LYS A 48 3.41 1.75 10.79
N ILE A 49 4.62 1.62 10.24
CA ILE A 49 4.86 0.84 9.03
C ILE A 49 4.75 -0.63 9.40
N LEU A 50 3.80 -1.32 8.77
CA LEU A 50 3.53 -2.74 9.00
C LEU A 50 4.22 -3.62 7.94
N VAL A 51 4.23 -3.17 6.69
CA VAL A 51 4.85 -3.88 5.57
C VAL A 51 5.46 -2.86 4.62
N THR A 52 6.66 -3.16 4.12
CA THR A 52 7.21 -2.55 2.92
C THR A 52 7.71 -3.60 1.93
N VAL A 53 7.53 -3.35 0.64
CA VAL A 53 8.04 -4.17 -0.46
C VAL A 53 8.62 -3.21 -1.50
N ASN A 54 9.88 -3.43 -1.91
CA ASN A 54 10.60 -2.60 -2.89
C ASN A 54 10.65 -1.09 -2.54
N ASP A 55 10.82 -0.77 -1.25
CA ASP A 55 10.73 0.58 -0.67
C ASP A 55 11.76 1.59 -1.21
N LYS A 56 12.93 1.11 -1.67
CA LYS A 56 14.04 1.97 -2.10
C LYS A 56 13.97 2.43 -3.55
N ALA A 57 12.98 1.97 -4.32
CA ALA A 57 12.85 2.34 -5.73
C ALA A 57 12.10 3.67 -5.89
N GLY A 58 12.41 4.40 -6.97
CA GLY A 58 11.65 5.57 -7.38
C GLY A 58 10.44 5.16 -8.23
N TYR A 59 9.26 5.70 -7.90
CA TYR A 59 8.01 5.41 -8.62
C TYR A 59 7.41 6.71 -9.18
N PRO A 60 6.90 6.72 -10.42
CA PRO A 60 6.19 7.88 -10.93
C PRO A 60 4.89 8.05 -10.13
N MET A 61 4.69 9.23 -9.53
CA MET A 61 3.49 9.50 -8.73
C MET A 61 2.21 9.46 -9.58
N MET A 62 2.29 9.78 -10.87
CA MET A 62 1.10 10.03 -11.70
C MET A 62 0.15 10.98 -10.97
N SER A 63 -1.16 10.89 -11.14
CA SER A 63 -2.09 11.81 -10.45
C SER A 63 -2.11 11.69 -8.91
N THR A 64 -1.35 10.78 -8.27
CA THR A 64 -1.31 10.69 -6.80
C THR A 64 -0.60 11.90 -6.15
N PHE A 65 0.25 12.63 -6.88
CA PHE A 65 0.87 13.88 -6.37
C PHE A 65 -0.17 14.96 -6.03
N LYS A 66 -1.39 14.88 -6.59
CA LYS A 66 -2.45 15.86 -6.37
C LYS A 66 -2.92 15.89 -4.91
N PHE A 67 -2.77 14.79 -4.16
CA PHE A 67 -3.10 14.78 -2.73
C PHE A 67 -2.17 15.68 -1.91
N PRO A 68 -0.83 15.49 -1.89
CA PRO A 68 0.05 16.42 -1.19
C PRO A 68 0.01 17.85 -1.77
N LEU A 69 -0.25 18.01 -3.08
CA LEU A 69 -0.48 19.33 -3.67
C LEU A 69 -1.72 20.02 -3.07
N ALA A 70 -2.84 19.31 -2.90
CA ALA A 70 -4.03 19.86 -2.28
C ALA A 70 -3.77 20.28 -0.83
N LEU A 71 -3.00 19.50 -0.06
CA LEU A 71 -2.58 19.88 1.29
C LEU A 71 -1.74 21.17 1.29
N ALA A 72 -0.80 21.30 0.35
CA ALA A 72 -0.01 22.53 0.21
C ALA A 72 -0.86 23.75 -0.17
N VAL A 73 -1.90 23.56 -1.00
CA VAL A 73 -2.89 24.61 -1.31
C VAL A 73 -3.67 25.00 -0.06
N LEU A 74 -4.17 24.04 0.71
CA LEU A 74 -4.89 24.31 1.97
C LEU A 74 -4.01 25.07 2.98
N GLU A 75 -2.75 24.66 3.16
CA GLU A 75 -1.79 25.36 4.02
C GLU A 75 -1.55 26.80 3.54
N ARG A 76 -1.46 27.01 2.21
CA ARG A 76 -1.31 28.36 1.64
C ARG A 76 -2.53 29.23 1.89
N LEU A 77 -3.74 28.70 1.69
CA LEU A 77 -4.98 29.42 1.95
C LEU A 77 -5.07 29.85 3.41
N ASP A 78 -4.79 28.94 4.33
CA ASP A 78 -4.76 29.19 5.78
C ASP A 78 -3.76 30.31 6.15
N LYS A 79 -2.51 30.20 5.67
CA LYS A 79 -1.47 31.22 5.91
C LYS A 79 -1.80 32.59 5.33
N GLN A 80 -2.65 32.66 4.31
CA GLN A 80 -3.05 33.91 3.65
C GLN A 80 -4.41 34.42 4.13
N GLY A 81 -5.09 33.69 5.02
CA GLY A 81 -6.45 34.02 5.45
C GLY A 81 -7.48 33.98 4.32
N LEU A 82 -7.23 33.18 3.29
CA LEU A 82 -8.11 33.04 2.13
C LEU A 82 -9.13 31.90 2.38
N PRO A 83 -10.42 32.11 2.07
CA PRO A 83 -11.43 31.07 2.19
C PRO A 83 -11.28 30.00 1.10
N LEU A 84 -11.84 28.81 1.32
CA LEU A 84 -11.81 27.73 0.32
C LEU A 84 -12.62 28.10 -0.94
N GLU A 85 -13.60 28.99 -0.76
CA GLU A 85 -14.46 29.56 -1.80
C GLU A 85 -13.76 30.60 -2.67
N THR A 86 -12.45 30.84 -2.47
CA THR A 86 -11.67 31.78 -3.30
C THR A 86 -11.79 31.40 -4.77
N GLU A 87 -12.45 32.26 -5.54
CA GLU A 87 -12.65 32.04 -6.97
C GLU A 87 -11.35 32.22 -7.75
N LEU A 88 -11.11 31.32 -8.70
CA LEU A 88 -9.99 31.39 -9.63
C LEU A 88 -10.54 31.57 -11.04
N PHE A 89 -10.23 32.70 -11.67
CA PHE A 89 -10.53 32.89 -13.08
C PHE A 89 -9.58 32.06 -13.93
N ILE A 90 -10.13 31.14 -14.73
CA ILE A 90 -9.38 30.28 -15.65
C ILE A 90 -9.84 30.62 -17.07
N SER A 91 -8.92 31.16 -17.87
CA SER A 91 -9.16 31.51 -19.26
C SER A 91 -8.79 30.35 -20.20
N LYS A 92 -9.28 30.39 -21.45
CA LYS A 92 -8.95 29.36 -22.45
C LYS A 92 -7.44 29.17 -22.66
N PRO A 93 -6.59 30.23 -22.68
CA PRO A 93 -5.14 30.08 -22.71
C PRO A 93 -4.50 29.38 -21.49
N ASP A 94 -5.16 29.37 -20.34
CA ASP A 94 -4.65 28.71 -19.12
C ASP A 94 -4.84 27.18 -19.17
N LEU A 95 -5.70 26.69 -20.07
CA LEU A 95 -5.92 25.27 -20.28
C LEU A 95 -4.85 24.70 -21.22
N HIS A 96 -4.35 23.52 -20.88
CA HIS A 96 -3.45 22.80 -21.78
C HIS A 96 -4.17 22.50 -23.11
N PRO A 97 -3.50 22.56 -24.28
CA PRO A 97 -4.10 22.12 -25.54
C PRO A 97 -4.71 20.72 -25.39
N ASP A 98 -5.90 20.51 -25.91
CA ASP A 98 -6.66 19.26 -25.79
C ASP A 98 -7.11 18.86 -24.37
N THR A 99 -7.22 19.84 -23.46
CA THR A 99 -7.98 19.72 -22.20
C THR A 99 -9.48 19.83 -22.45
#